data_AF-A0A2W7QEV7-F1
#
_entry.id   AF-A0A2W7QEV7-F1
#
_cell.length_a   1.000
_cell.length_b   1.000
_cell.length_c   1.000
_cell.angle_alpha   90.00
_cell.angle_beta   90.00
_cell.angle_gamma   90.00
#
_symmetry.space_group_name_H-M   'P 1'
#
loop_
_entity.id
_entity.type
_entity.pdbx_description
1 polymer ?
#
loop_
_entity_poly.entity_id
_entity_poly.type
_entity_poly.pdbx_seq_one_letter_code
_entity_poly.pdbx_strand_id
1 'polypeptide(L)'
;GSGGPGLRFGGGAFVSWHDIDTVRSLASVGQGAAIGGYDARTYSIHAEASYDARLAGRRVEPFLSLAHVRHESDGFTETGGTGSLSVEGMSTDTTFTTLGLRGSAMLDSRFRGVERIVVTGMAGWRHAFGNLDEGMSAELLGSDFVAYGMPIAKNELLLEAGLEMPLSGSSTFSVGYSGQFSEDHHDHGLKAALQVAF
;
A
#
# COMPACT_ATOMS: atom_id res chain seq x y z
N GLY A 1 7.92 -2.70 30.76
CA GLY A 1 9.09 -1.82 30.97
C GLY A 1 8.66 -0.37 30.85
N SER A 2 8.92 0.42 31.88
CA SER A 2 8.57 1.83 32.04
C SER A 2 9.57 2.76 31.32
N GLY A 3 9.41 2.93 30.01
CA GLY A 3 10.09 4.00 29.28
C GLY A 3 9.27 5.28 29.35
N GLY A 4 9.87 6.40 29.77
CA GLY A 4 9.29 7.73 29.61
C GLY A 4 9.06 8.09 28.13
N PRO A 5 8.45 9.24 27.83
CA PRO A 5 8.28 9.69 26.45
C PRO A 5 9.65 9.74 25.76
N GLY A 6 9.73 9.18 24.56
CA GLY A 6 11.01 8.92 23.91
C GLY A 6 10.88 8.78 22.40
N LEU A 7 11.99 9.10 21.73
CA LEU A 7 12.14 8.87 20.29
C LEU A 7 12.34 7.38 20.03
N ARG A 8 11.65 6.89 19.01
CA ARG A 8 11.77 5.53 18.50
C ARG A 8 12.14 5.60 17.03
N PHE A 9 13.00 4.68 16.60
CA PHE A 9 13.39 4.53 15.21
C PHE A 9 13.10 3.11 14.76
N GLY A 10 12.64 2.97 13.52
CA GLY A 10 12.38 1.69 12.89
C GLY A 10 12.67 1.78 11.40
N GLY A 11 12.76 0.62 10.76
CA GLY A 11 12.96 0.54 9.33
C GLY A 11 13.10 -0.90 8.88
N GLY A 12 13.18 -1.07 7.57
CA GLY A 12 13.29 -2.38 6.95
C GLY A 12 13.36 -2.27 5.43
N ALA A 13 13.50 -3.42 4.79
CA ALA A 13 13.48 -3.52 3.35
C ALA A 13 12.68 -4.76 2.93
N PHE A 14 12.02 -4.67 1.79
CA PHE A 14 11.24 -5.77 1.22
C PHE A 14 11.58 -5.94 -0.25
N VAL A 15 11.56 -7.18 -0.69
CA VAL A 15 11.60 -7.55 -2.10
C VAL A 15 10.36 -8.38 -2.39
N SER A 16 9.66 -8.04 -3.47
CA SER A 16 8.52 -8.79 -3.97
C SER A 16 8.75 -9.14 -5.43
N TRP A 17 8.40 -10.37 -5.79
CA TRP A 17 8.37 -10.86 -7.17
C TRP A 17 6.92 -11.01 -7.59
N HIS A 18 6.63 -10.71 -8.84
CA HIS A 18 5.30 -10.76 -9.43
C HIS A 18 5.38 -11.53 -10.73
N ASP A 19 4.40 -12.41 -10.93
CA ASP A 19 4.10 -13.08 -12.20
C ASP A 19 2.72 -12.57 -12.63
N ILE A 20 2.65 -11.91 -13.79
CA ILE A 20 1.50 -11.11 -14.19
C ILE A 20 1.00 -11.59 -15.55
N ASP A 21 -0.20 -12.17 -15.55
CA ASP A 21 -0.96 -12.50 -16.76
C ASP A 21 -1.96 -11.40 -17.10
N THR A 22 -2.04 -11.03 -18.37
CA THR A 22 -2.94 -9.99 -18.88
C THR A 22 -3.79 -10.50 -20.03
N VAL A 23 -5.05 -10.08 -20.05
CA VAL A 23 -5.98 -10.36 -21.16
C VAL A 23 -6.72 -9.07 -21.54
N ARG A 24 -6.50 -8.59 -22.76
CA ARG A 24 -7.13 -7.39 -23.30
C ARG A 24 -8.20 -7.76 -24.32
N SER A 25 -9.45 -7.41 -24.00
CA SER A 25 -10.57 -7.58 -24.93
C SER A 25 -10.54 -6.48 -26.00
N LEU A 26 -10.50 -6.88 -27.27
CA LEU A 26 -10.55 -5.96 -28.39
C LEU A 26 -12.02 -5.82 -28.85
N ALA A 27 -12.60 -4.63 -28.66
CA ALA A 27 -14.03 -4.37 -28.83
C ALA A 27 -14.55 -4.49 -30.28
N SER A 28 -13.66 -4.68 -31.24
CA SER A 28 -13.96 -4.76 -32.67
C SER A 28 -14.26 -6.21 -33.09
N VAL A 29 -15.33 -6.36 -33.89
CA VAL A 29 -15.76 -7.66 -34.43
C VAL A 29 -14.59 -8.38 -35.11
N GLY A 30 -14.29 -9.60 -34.65
CA GLY A 30 -13.26 -10.46 -35.24
C GLY A 30 -11.84 -10.29 -34.67
N GLN A 31 -11.61 -9.38 -33.73
CA GLN A 31 -10.25 -9.13 -33.21
C GLN A 31 -9.86 -9.99 -32.00
N GLY A 32 -10.79 -10.72 -31.39
CA GLY A 32 -10.47 -11.66 -30.31
C GLY A 32 -9.93 -11.00 -29.03
N ALA A 33 -9.12 -11.74 -28.28
CA ALA A 33 -8.44 -11.24 -27.09
C ALA A 33 -6.92 -11.27 -27.31
N ALA A 34 -6.24 -10.24 -26.85
CA ALA A 34 -4.78 -10.19 -26.78
C ALA A 34 -4.33 -10.66 -25.39
N ILE A 35 -3.38 -11.57 -25.32
CA ILE A 35 -2.91 -12.21 -24.09
C ILE A 35 -1.43 -11.91 -23.93
N GLY A 36 -1.04 -11.35 -22.79
CA GLY A 36 0.35 -11.07 -22.45
C GLY A 36 0.71 -11.67 -21.10
N GLY A 37 1.99 -11.89 -20.87
CA GLY A 37 2.53 -12.30 -19.58
C GLY A 37 3.89 -11.65 -19.35
N TYR A 38 4.17 -11.20 -18.13
CA TYR A 38 5.44 -10.61 -17.77
C TYR A 38 5.76 -10.77 -16.28
N ASP A 39 7.05 -10.79 -15.96
CA ASP A 39 7.53 -10.77 -14.60
C ASP A 39 7.79 -9.32 -14.16
N ALA A 40 7.62 -9.07 -12.86
CA ALA A 40 8.03 -7.81 -12.25
C ALA A 40 8.67 -8.02 -10.87
N ARG A 41 9.43 -7.03 -10.43
CA ARG A 41 10.08 -7.01 -9.13
C ARG A 41 9.88 -5.66 -8.48
N THR A 42 9.68 -5.68 -7.17
CA THR A 42 9.56 -4.45 -6.38
C THR A 42 10.51 -4.51 -5.20
N TYR A 43 11.39 -3.54 -5.14
CA TYR A 43 12.31 -3.31 -4.04
C TYR A 43 11.81 -2.12 -3.24
N SER A 44 11.73 -2.26 -1.93
CA SER A 44 11.40 -1.14 -1.06
C SER A 44 12.32 -1.09 0.14
N ILE A 45 12.67 0.12 0.54
CA ILE A 45 13.35 0.42 1.80
C ILE A 45 12.56 1.50 2.52
N HIS A 46 12.40 1.36 3.83
CA HIS A 46 11.68 2.32 4.64
C HIS A 46 12.39 2.59 5.96
N ALA A 47 12.25 3.81 6.44
CA ALA A 47 12.69 4.26 7.75
C ALA A 47 11.60 5.10 8.39
N GLU A 48 11.48 5.03 9.70
CA GLU A 48 10.51 5.79 10.49
C GLU A 48 11.18 6.32 11.77
N ALA A 49 10.87 7.57 12.11
CA ALA A 49 11.09 8.15 13.42
C ALA A 49 9.75 8.51 14.05
N SER A 50 9.51 8.08 15.28
CA SER A 50 8.29 8.39 16.03
C SER A 50 8.60 8.85 17.45
N TYR A 51 7.68 9.59 18.05
CA TYR A 51 7.81 10.07 19.43
C TYR A 51 6.64 9.57 20.28
N ASP A 52 6.92 8.82 21.34
CA ASP A 52 5.86 8.33 22.25
C ASP A 52 5.38 9.47 23.15
N ALA A 53 4.30 10.14 22.75
CA ALA A 53 3.66 11.19 23.53
C ALA A 53 2.42 10.66 24.25
N ARG A 54 2.05 11.36 25.34
CA ARG A 54 0.80 11.12 26.06
C ARG A 54 -0.05 12.38 26.05
N LEU A 55 -1.29 12.26 25.60
CA LEU A 55 -2.27 13.33 25.63
C LEU A 55 -3.48 12.87 26.44
N ALA A 56 -3.81 13.59 27.52
CA ALA A 56 -4.91 13.24 28.43
C ALA A 56 -4.88 11.77 28.91
N GLY A 57 -3.68 11.24 29.18
CA GLY A 57 -3.49 9.85 29.62
C GLY A 57 -3.56 8.79 28.52
N ARG A 58 -3.76 9.18 27.25
CA ARG A 58 -3.80 8.28 26.09
C ARG A 58 -2.52 8.37 25.27
N ARG A 59 -2.14 7.27 24.63
CA ARG A 59 -0.93 7.20 23.83
C ARG A 59 -1.17 7.80 22.45
N VAL A 60 -0.31 8.74 22.08
CA VAL A 60 -0.34 9.42 20.79
C VAL A 60 1.09 9.52 20.29
N GLU A 61 1.33 9.10 19.06
CA GLU A 61 2.64 9.05 18.44
C GLU A 61 2.63 9.82 17.13
N PRO A 62 3.15 11.06 17.11
CA PRO A 62 3.55 11.65 15.85
C PRO A 62 4.72 10.85 15.28
N PHE A 63 4.71 10.67 13.96
CA PHE A 63 5.76 9.98 13.24
C PHE A 63 6.07 10.66 11.91
N LEU A 64 7.31 10.49 11.48
CA LEU A 64 7.81 10.82 10.15
C LEU A 64 8.40 9.55 9.55
N SER A 65 7.94 9.18 8.36
CA SER A 65 8.45 8.04 7.61
C SER A 65 8.99 8.47 6.26
N LEU A 66 10.06 7.81 5.82
CA LEU A 66 10.63 7.90 4.49
C LEU A 66 10.62 6.49 3.89
N ALA A 67 10.14 6.36 2.66
CA ALA A 67 10.18 5.11 1.90
C ALA A 67 10.71 5.38 0.49
N HIS A 68 11.52 4.48 -0.03
CA HIS A 68 11.95 4.49 -1.42
C HIS A 68 11.59 3.15 -2.05
N VAL A 69 10.87 3.21 -3.17
CA VAL A 69 10.33 2.06 -3.88
C VAL A 69 10.85 2.10 -5.31
N ARG A 70 11.45 1.00 -5.74
CA ARG A 70 11.83 0.75 -7.13
C ARG A 70 11.00 -0.41 -7.67
N HIS A 71 10.29 -0.18 -8.77
CA HIS A 71 9.52 -1.19 -9.47
C HIS A 71 10.15 -1.43 -10.83
N GLU A 72 10.45 -2.69 -11.14
CA GLU A 72 11.00 -3.12 -12.43
C GLU A 72 10.04 -4.13 -13.04
N SER A 73 9.71 -3.95 -14.32
CA SER A 73 8.88 -4.88 -15.09
C SER A 73 9.60 -5.25 -16.38
N ASP A 74 9.53 -6.52 -16.73
CA ASP A 74 10.05 -7.00 -18.00
C ASP A 74 9.15 -6.52 -19.16
N GLY A 75 9.74 -6.33 -20.34
CA GLY A 75 8.97 -6.06 -21.54
C GLY A 75 8.22 -7.31 -22.00
N PHE A 76 7.08 -7.12 -22.67
CA PHE A 76 6.29 -8.23 -23.19
C PHE A 76 5.61 -7.88 -24.50
N THR A 77 5.33 -8.91 -25.30
CA THR A 77 4.52 -8.79 -26.52
C THR A 77 3.27 -9.63 -26.35
N GLU A 78 2.11 -9.00 -26.45
CA GLU A 78 0.84 -9.71 -26.46
C GLU A 78 0.77 -10.67 -27.67
N THR A 79 0.06 -11.77 -27.49
CA THR A 79 -0.23 -12.74 -28.55
C THR A 79 -1.74 -12.86 -28.74
N GLY A 80 -2.15 -13.33 -29.93
CA GLY A 80 -3.56 -13.41 -30.29
C GLY A 80 -4.14 -12.09 -30.81
N GLY A 81 -5.32 -12.18 -31.42
CA GLY A 81 -5.99 -11.06 -32.08
C GLY A 81 -5.18 -10.39 -33.21
N THR A 82 -5.74 -9.34 -33.81
CA THR A 82 -5.07 -8.56 -34.88
C THR A 82 -4.50 -7.24 -34.36
N GLY A 83 -4.33 -7.10 -33.04
CA GLY A 83 -3.99 -5.83 -32.39
C GLY A 83 -3.07 -6.03 -31.20
N SER A 84 -2.14 -6.99 -31.30
CA SER A 84 -1.13 -7.27 -30.28
C SER A 84 -0.27 -6.05 -30.00
N LEU A 85 -0.17 -5.70 -28.72
CA LEU A 85 0.69 -4.63 -28.21
C LEU A 85 2.05 -5.22 -27.80
N SER A 86 3.14 -4.54 -28.16
CA SER A 86 4.46 -4.80 -27.58
C SER A 86 4.81 -3.67 -26.63
N VAL A 87 5.26 -3.99 -25.42
CA VAL A 87 5.61 -3.03 -24.37
C VAL A 87 7.06 -3.26 -23.98
N GLU A 88 7.86 -2.19 -23.94
CA GLU A 88 9.24 -2.28 -23.46
C GLU A 88 9.29 -2.45 -21.94
N GLY A 89 10.38 -3.04 -21.43
CA GLY A 89 10.60 -3.12 -19.99
C GLY A 89 10.73 -1.72 -19.38
N MET A 90 10.23 -1.58 -18.14
CA MET A 90 10.17 -0.29 -17.45
C MET A 90 10.73 -0.40 -16.04
N SER A 91 11.39 0.66 -15.59
CA SER A 91 11.86 0.83 -14.21
C SER A 91 11.38 2.18 -13.69
N THR A 92 10.67 2.16 -12.56
CA THR A 92 10.14 3.34 -11.87
C THR A 92 10.76 3.44 -10.48
N ASP A 93 11.21 4.63 -10.11
CA ASP A 93 11.75 4.93 -8.78
C ASP A 93 10.91 6.03 -8.12
N THR A 94 10.30 5.74 -6.97
CA THR A 94 9.47 6.70 -6.24
C THR A 94 9.90 6.78 -4.79
N THR A 95 10.08 8.01 -4.31
CA THR A 95 10.35 8.28 -2.89
C THR A 95 9.12 8.88 -2.26
N PHE A 96 8.75 8.39 -1.08
CA PHE A 96 7.63 8.87 -0.31
C PHE A 96 8.08 9.39 1.04
N THR A 97 7.54 10.53 1.47
CA THR A 97 7.60 10.99 2.85
C THR A 97 6.21 10.98 3.43
N THR A 98 6.03 10.42 4.63
CA THR A 98 4.75 10.42 5.34
C THR A 98 4.92 11.10 6.70
N LEU A 99 4.15 12.15 6.93
CA LEU A 99 3.99 12.76 8.26
C LEU A 99 2.65 12.32 8.82
N GLY A 100 2.63 11.75 10.03
CA GLY A 100 1.38 11.27 10.59
C GLY A 100 1.33 11.28 12.10
N LEU A 101 0.15 10.93 12.59
CA LEU A 101 -0.19 10.78 13.98
C LEU A 101 -0.94 9.46 14.14
N ARG A 102 -0.45 8.59 15.02
CA ARG A 102 -1.15 7.36 15.40
C ARG A 102 -1.40 7.31 16.90
N GLY A 103 -2.43 6.58 17.31
CA GLY A 103 -2.77 6.47 18.73
C GLY A 103 -3.49 5.18 19.04
N SER A 104 -3.52 4.85 20.32
CA SER A 104 -4.28 3.72 20.81
C SER A 104 -4.91 4.00 22.17
N ALA A 105 -6.07 3.38 22.40
CA ALA A 105 -6.80 3.46 23.65
C ALA A 105 -7.30 2.07 24.05
N MET A 106 -7.17 1.75 25.33
CA MET A 106 -7.80 0.58 25.93
C MET A 106 -9.14 1.02 26.53
N LEU A 107 -10.21 0.36 26.11
CA LEU A 107 -11.57 0.60 26.58
C LEU A 107 -12.09 -0.64 27.29
N ASP A 108 -12.76 -0.43 28.42
CA ASP A 108 -13.48 -1.51 29.09
C ASP A 108 -14.67 -1.94 28.23
N SER A 109 -14.81 -3.24 28.02
CA SER A 109 -15.87 -3.78 27.19
C SER A 109 -17.09 -4.15 28.02
N ARG A 110 -18.28 -3.90 27.46
CA ARG A 110 -19.56 -4.38 28.01
C ARG A 110 -20.05 -5.67 27.33
N PHE A 111 -19.29 -6.19 26.37
CA PHE A 111 -19.62 -7.44 25.69
C PHE A 111 -19.26 -8.64 26.58
N ARG A 112 -20.18 -9.61 26.68
CA ARG A 112 -19.97 -10.82 27.49
C ARG A 112 -18.75 -11.59 26.98
N GLY A 113 -17.79 -11.85 27.87
CA GLY A 113 -16.59 -12.64 27.59
C GLY A 113 -15.40 -11.85 27.03
N VAL A 114 -15.54 -10.55 26.78
CA VAL A 114 -14.43 -9.67 26.37
C VAL A 114 -14.29 -8.59 27.43
N GLU A 115 -13.20 -8.61 28.20
CA GLU A 115 -12.98 -7.65 29.29
C GLU A 115 -12.50 -6.28 28.78
N ARG A 116 -11.71 -6.28 27.69
CA ARG A 116 -11.07 -5.08 27.15
C ARG A 116 -11.08 -5.08 25.63
N ILE A 117 -11.19 -3.90 25.05
CA ILE A 117 -11.01 -3.66 23.61
C ILE A 117 -9.89 -2.65 23.44
N VAL A 118 -8.97 -2.91 22.51
CA VAL A 118 -7.98 -1.92 22.07
C VAL A 118 -8.51 -1.28 20.79
N VAL A 119 -8.61 0.05 20.79
CA VAL A 119 -8.92 0.84 19.61
C VAL A 119 -7.66 1.53 19.15
N THR A 120 -7.36 1.45 17.86
CA THR A 120 -6.24 2.13 17.22
C THR A 120 -6.74 3.07 16.14
N GLY A 121 -5.96 4.11 15.86
CA GLY A 121 -6.23 5.00 14.74
C GLY A 121 -4.95 5.67 14.26
N MET A 122 -4.92 6.01 12.98
CA MET A 122 -3.83 6.74 12.35
C MET A 122 -4.38 7.72 11.31
N ALA A 123 -3.81 8.91 11.26
CA ALA A 123 -3.97 9.85 10.16
C ALA A 123 -2.59 10.30 9.70
N GLY A 124 -2.36 10.28 8.39
CA GLY A 124 -1.08 10.62 7.79
C GLY A 124 -1.26 11.37 6.49
N TRP A 125 -0.32 12.25 6.18
CA TRP A 125 -0.17 12.86 4.88
C TRP A 125 1.10 12.32 4.23
N ARG A 126 0.94 11.70 3.06
CA ARG A 126 2.02 11.15 2.25
C ARG A 126 2.27 12.05 1.05
N HIS A 127 3.54 12.35 0.79
CA HIS A 127 4.00 13.09 -0.38
C HIS A 127 4.94 12.21 -1.21
N ALA A 128 4.67 12.11 -2.52
CA ALA A 128 5.51 11.40 -3.46
C ALA A 128 6.45 12.36 -4.20
N PHE A 129 7.70 11.93 -4.39
CA PHE A 129 8.75 12.64 -5.10
C PHE A 129 9.25 11.80 -6.28
N GLY A 130 9.77 12.47 -7.31
CA GLY A 130 10.29 11.85 -8.53
C GLY A 130 9.45 12.19 -9.74
N ASN A 131 9.63 11.43 -10.81
CA ASN A 131 8.69 11.45 -11.93
C ASN A 131 7.46 10.61 -11.56
N LEU A 132 6.31 11.25 -11.44
CA LEU A 132 5.07 10.59 -11.02
C LEU A 132 4.16 10.24 -12.19
N ASP A 133 4.53 10.67 -13.40
CA ASP A 133 3.79 10.44 -14.65
C ASP A 133 4.74 9.79 -15.65
N GLU A 134 5.17 8.57 -15.33
CA GLU A 134 6.04 7.78 -16.20
C GLU A 134 5.21 7.11 -17.31
N GLY A 135 5.58 7.41 -18.55
CA GLY A 135 5.00 6.78 -19.73
C GLY A 135 5.68 5.45 -20.03
N MET A 136 4.91 4.51 -20.58
CA MET A 136 5.38 3.22 -21.07
C MET A 136 5.62 3.31 -22.58
N SER A 137 6.82 2.97 -23.03
CA SER A 137 7.09 2.80 -24.47
C SER A 137 6.38 1.56 -24.98
N ALA A 138 5.60 1.71 -26.04
CA ALA A 138 4.86 0.62 -26.65
C ALA A 138 4.82 0.73 -28.18
N GLU A 139 4.65 -0.42 -28.82
CA GLU A 139 4.47 -0.57 -30.26
C GLU A 139 3.14 -1.28 -30.53
N LEU A 140 2.33 -0.71 -31.43
CA LEU A 140 1.11 -1.34 -31.94
C LEU A 140 1.15 -1.35 -33.46
N LEU A 141 1.12 -2.55 -34.06
CA LEU A 141 1.10 -2.73 -35.51
C LEU A 141 2.28 -2.02 -36.23
N GLY A 142 3.47 -2.03 -35.63
CA GLY A 142 4.66 -1.38 -36.19
C GLY A 142 4.72 0.13 -36.00
N SER A 143 3.86 0.72 -35.17
CA SER A 143 3.89 2.14 -34.82
C SER A 143 4.23 2.32 -33.34
N ASP A 144 5.32 3.04 -33.08
CA ASP A 144 5.79 3.37 -31.73
C ASP A 144 4.99 4.52 -31.12
N PHE A 145 4.69 4.42 -29.84
CA PHE A 145 4.06 5.48 -29.05
C PHE A 145 4.41 5.34 -27.56
N VAL A 146 4.12 6.39 -26.80
CA VAL A 146 4.20 6.35 -25.34
C VAL A 146 2.79 6.31 -24.78
N ALA A 147 2.49 5.28 -24.01
CA ALA A 147 1.24 5.13 -23.28
C ALA A 147 1.39 5.70 -21.88
N TYR A 148 0.53 6.64 -21.51
CA TYR A 148 0.47 7.17 -20.15
C TYR A 148 -0.63 6.45 -19.35
N GLY A 149 -0.27 6.02 -18.15
CA GLY A 149 -1.19 5.42 -17.20
C GLY A 149 -1.80 6.46 -16.25
N MET A 150 -2.37 5.96 -15.15
CA MET A 150 -2.71 6.82 -14.03
C MET A 150 -1.41 7.23 -13.31
N PRO A 151 -1.14 8.53 -13.12
CA PRO A 151 0.06 8.97 -12.43
C PRO A 151 0.02 8.58 -10.95
N ILE A 152 1.19 8.44 -10.35
CA ILE A 152 1.33 8.27 -8.91
C ILE A 152 0.85 9.56 -8.23
N ALA A 153 -0.06 9.41 -7.26
CA ALA A 153 -0.58 10.55 -6.52
C ALA A 153 0.54 11.29 -5.78
N LYS A 154 0.68 12.59 -6.07
CA LYS A 154 1.70 13.44 -5.44
C LYS A 154 1.43 13.65 -3.94
N ASN A 155 0.16 13.77 -3.56
CA ASN A 155 -0.27 13.99 -2.20
C ASN A 155 -1.42 13.06 -1.86
N GLU A 156 -1.33 12.40 -0.72
CA GLU A 156 -2.35 11.45 -0.27
C GLU A 156 -2.62 11.62 1.22
N LEU A 157 -3.90 11.57 1.59
CA LEU A 157 -4.33 11.41 2.96
C LEU A 157 -4.48 9.92 3.25
N LEU A 158 -3.82 9.45 4.30
CA LEU A 158 -3.88 8.10 4.82
C LEU A 158 -4.71 8.10 6.10
N LEU A 159 -5.71 7.21 6.19
CA LEU A 159 -6.52 7.01 7.39
C LEU A 159 -6.57 5.54 7.74
N GLU A 160 -6.34 5.21 9.01
CA GLU A 160 -6.54 3.86 9.52
C GLU A 160 -7.35 3.89 10.81
N ALA A 161 -8.17 2.87 10.99
CA ALA A 161 -8.88 2.60 12.23
C ALA A 161 -8.84 1.10 12.51
N GLY A 162 -8.60 0.72 13.75
CA GLY A 162 -8.49 -0.67 14.15
C GLY A 162 -9.17 -0.95 15.48
N LEU A 163 -9.63 -2.19 15.60
CA LEU A 163 -10.23 -2.72 16.81
C LEU A 163 -9.65 -4.12 17.08
N GLU A 164 -9.15 -4.33 18.28
CA GLU A 164 -8.58 -5.60 18.73
C GLU A 164 -9.30 -6.06 20.01
N MET A 165 -9.76 -7.32 19.97
CA MET A 165 -10.55 -7.99 21.00
C MET A 165 -9.80 -9.24 21.46
N PRO A 166 -9.18 -9.21 22.65
CA PRO A 166 -8.73 -10.42 23.34
C PRO A 166 -9.98 -11.23 23.70
N LEU A 167 -10.18 -12.36 23.00
CA LEU A 167 -11.31 -13.26 23.21
C LEU A 167 -11.06 -14.22 24.37
N SER A 168 -9.79 -14.57 24.61
CA SER A 168 -9.33 -15.41 25.71
C SER A 168 -7.89 -15.07 26.06
N GLY A 169 -7.30 -15.77 27.05
CA GLY A 169 -5.87 -15.63 27.38
C GLY A 169 -4.90 -16.05 26.26
N SER A 170 -5.40 -16.69 25.20
CA SER A 170 -4.58 -17.20 24.08
C SER A 170 -5.13 -16.81 22.70
N SER A 171 -6.22 -16.07 22.62
CA SER A 171 -6.89 -15.75 21.35
C SER A 171 -7.23 -14.28 21.26
N THR A 172 -6.89 -13.66 20.13
CA THR A 172 -7.19 -12.26 19.83
C THR A 172 -7.80 -12.16 18.44
N PHE A 173 -8.94 -11.48 18.34
CA PHE A 173 -9.58 -11.16 17.07
C PHE A 173 -9.41 -9.66 16.78
N SER A 174 -9.02 -9.31 15.56
CA SER A 174 -8.85 -7.93 15.14
C SER A 174 -9.57 -7.63 13.83
N VAL A 175 -10.06 -6.40 13.72
CA VAL A 175 -10.65 -5.84 12.51
C VAL A 175 -10.01 -4.47 12.27
N GLY A 176 -9.68 -4.19 11.01
CA GLY A 176 -9.08 -2.93 10.60
C GLY A 176 -9.69 -2.39 9.32
N TYR A 177 -9.67 -1.07 9.20
CA TYR A 177 -9.98 -0.32 8.00
C TYR A 177 -8.78 0.56 7.63
N SER A 178 -8.45 0.60 6.35
CA SER A 178 -7.43 1.49 5.77
C SER A 178 -8.05 2.27 4.61
N GLY A 179 -7.78 3.56 4.54
CA GLY A 179 -8.20 4.44 3.44
C GLY A 179 -7.03 5.27 2.93
N GLN A 180 -6.91 5.37 1.61
CA GLN A 180 -5.95 6.26 0.94
C GLN A 180 -6.75 7.19 0.01
N PHE A 181 -6.55 8.49 0.15
CA PHE A 181 -7.31 9.49 -0.58
C PHE A 181 -6.36 10.46 -1.28
N SER A 182 -6.44 10.52 -2.60
CA SER A 182 -5.76 11.50 -3.44
C SER A 182 -6.77 12.31 -4.25
N GLU A 183 -6.29 13.20 -5.13
CA GLU A 183 -7.15 13.98 -6.02
C GLU A 183 -7.93 13.09 -7.00
N ASP A 184 -7.27 12.07 -7.57
CA ASP A 184 -7.80 11.26 -8.67
C ASP A 184 -8.13 9.81 -8.26
N HIS A 185 -7.66 9.37 -7.10
CA HIS A 185 -7.74 7.97 -6.68
C HIS A 185 -8.06 7.83 -5.19
N HIS A 186 -9.03 6.98 -4.87
CA HIS A 186 -9.38 6.57 -3.52
C HIS A 186 -9.32 5.04 -3.40
N ASP A 187 -8.61 4.55 -2.38
CA ASP A 187 -8.50 3.13 -2.05
C ASP A 187 -9.02 2.87 -0.64
N HIS A 188 -9.73 1.76 -0.47
CA HIS A 188 -10.35 1.33 0.77
C HIS A 188 -10.06 -0.15 1.03
N GLY A 189 -9.46 -0.45 2.17
CA GLY A 189 -9.16 -1.80 2.62
C GLY A 189 -9.91 -2.16 3.90
N LEU A 190 -10.39 -3.39 3.98
CA LEU A 190 -10.91 -3.99 5.20
C LEU A 190 -10.13 -5.27 5.49
N LYS A 191 -9.72 -5.45 6.74
CA LYS A 191 -9.01 -6.65 7.19
C LYS A 191 -9.64 -7.19 8.45
N ALA A 192 -9.76 -8.51 8.54
CA ALA A 192 -10.09 -9.23 9.77
C ALA A 192 -9.05 -10.33 10.01
N ALA A 193 -8.67 -10.56 11.27
CA ALA A 193 -7.70 -11.59 11.63
C ALA A 193 -8.03 -12.22 12.97
N LEU A 194 -7.74 -13.52 13.12
CA LEU A 194 -7.79 -14.26 14.38
C LEU A 194 -6.40 -14.80 14.67
N GLN A 195 -5.80 -14.38 15.78
CA GLN A 195 -4.51 -14.86 16.25
C GLN A 195 -4.72 -15.81 17.44
N VAL A 196 -4.08 -16.97 17.39
CA VAL A 196 -4.13 -18.00 18.44
C VAL A 196 -2.70 -18.36 18.86
N ALA A 197 -2.41 -18.26 20.15
CA ALA A 197 -1.16 -18.71 20.77
C ALA A 197 -1.35 -20.13 21.36
N PHE A 198 -0.38 -21.01 21.15
CA PHE A 198 -0.37 -22.40 21.61
C PHE A 198 0.72 -22.63 22.65
#